data_AF-A0A833G1N2-F1
#
_entry.id   AF-A0A833G1N2-F1
#
_cell.length_a   1.000
_cell.length_b   1.000
_cell.length_c   1.000
_cell.angle_alpha   90.00
_cell.angle_beta   90.00
_cell.angle_gamma   90.00
#
_symmetry.space_group_name_H-M   'P 1'
#
loop_
_entity.id
_entity.type
_entity.pdbx_description
1 polymer ?
#
loop_
_entity_poly.entity_id
_entity_poly.type
_entity_poly.pdbx_seq_one_letter_code
_entity_poly.pdbx_strand_id
1 'polypeptide(L)'
;MNTLLPLADTLPATPLAAPGDSAAAVRAAALLILPHLERGARVDAVALRGAMEAAFGGSDTTGLWDWKTAYEACEVATVLFLRKYGKALFRKAGSKVAALPLLGKIVGLLPTHTRRSQESQALQQFSTPIPLGLVATTAAAITPADRVLEPSAGTGLLAILAEIAGGSLVLNELADTRAALLSSLFPAIAVTRFDAAQIDDHLDAATVPSVVLMNPPFSAMVHV
;
A
#
# COMPACT_ATOMS: atom_id res chain seq x y z
N MET A 1 -21.87 -37.86 44.39
CA MET A 1 -22.30 -36.49 44.02
C MET A 1 -21.11 -35.82 43.34
N ASN A 2 -21.22 -35.60 42.03
CA ASN A 2 -20.28 -34.82 41.23
C ASN A 2 -20.33 -33.34 41.63
N THR A 3 -19.18 -32.66 41.60
CA THR A 3 -18.99 -31.23 41.23
C THR A 3 -17.49 -30.90 41.37
N LEU A 4 -16.72 -31.03 40.30
CA LEU A 4 -16.38 -30.02 39.28
C LEU A 4 -15.38 -28.95 39.78
N LEU A 5 -14.11 -29.18 39.43
CA LEU A 5 -13.03 -28.18 39.37
C LEU A 5 -13.33 -27.15 38.26
N PRO A 6 -13.06 -25.85 38.43
CA PRO A 6 -13.02 -24.94 37.32
C PRO A 6 -11.62 -25.02 36.68
N LEU A 7 -11.57 -25.49 35.42
CA LEU A 7 -10.42 -25.33 34.54
C LEU A 7 -10.33 -23.85 34.14
N ALA A 8 -9.23 -23.22 34.51
CA ALA A 8 -8.77 -21.99 33.90
C ALA A 8 -8.27 -22.33 32.48
N ASP A 9 -8.91 -21.74 31.47
CA ASP A 9 -8.32 -21.56 30.15
C ASP A 9 -8.75 -20.18 29.63
N THR A 10 -8.12 -19.15 30.21
CA THR A 10 -8.12 -17.82 29.61
C THR A 10 -7.14 -17.85 28.43
N LEU A 11 -7.67 -17.96 27.22
CA LEU A 11 -6.91 -17.67 26.00
C LEU A 11 -6.35 -16.24 26.10
N PRO A 12 -5.09 -16.00 25.68
CA PRO A 12 -4.56 -14.64 25.71
C PRO A 12 -5.36 -13.78 24.74
N ALA A 13 -6.05 -12.78 25.29
CA ALA A 13 -6.62 -11.71 24.49
C ALA A 13 -5.49 -11.01 23.74
N THR A 14 -5.56 -11.05 22.41
CA THR A 14 -4.71 -10.24 21.54
C THR A 14 -4.83 -8.78 21.99
N PRO A 15 -3.74 -8.01 22.15
CA PRO A 15 -3.85 -6.64 22.62
C PRO A 15 -4.72 -5.85 21.64
N LEU A 16 -5.80 -5.24 22.14
CA LEU A 16 -6.48 -4.17 21.41
C LEU A 16 -5.41 -3.14 21.02
N ALA A 17 -5.26 -2.87 19.73
CA ALA A 17 -4.40 -1.79 19.28
C ALA A 17 -4.83 -0.50 19.99
N ALA A 18 -3.90 0.15 20.68
CA ALA A 18 -4.14 1.48 21.21
C ALA A 18 -4.61 2.40 20.07
N PRO A 19 -5.50 3.37 20.32
CA PRO A 19 -5.84 4.40 19.34
C PRO A 19 -4.57 5.24 19.11
N GLY A 20 -3.74 4.85 18.13
CA GLY A 20 -2.41 5.44 18.01
C GLY A 20 -1.55 4.97 16.83
N ASP A 21 -1.84 3.84 16.18
CA ASP A 21 -1.08 3.45 14.97
C ASP A 21 -1.99 2.95 13.85
N SER A 22 -2.59 3.91 13.14
CA SER A 22 -3.40 3.65 11.95
C SER A 22 -2.61 2.86 10.89
N ALA A 23 -1.29 3.05 10.78
CA ALA A 23 -0.48 2.33 9.81
C ALA A 23 -0.36 0.85 10.17
N ALA A 24 -0.11 0.52 11.44
CA ALA A 24 -0.10 -0.85 11.92
C ALA A 24 -1.46 -1.54 11.71
N ALA A 25 -2.57 -0.86 11.99
CA ALA A 25 -3.92 -1.39 11.77
C ALA A 25 -4.21 -1.61 10.27
N VAL A 26 -3.86 -0.66 9.39
CA VAL A 26 -3.97 -0.86 7.93
C VAL A 26 -3.16 -2.07 7.46
N ARG A 27 -1.92 -2.20 7.95
CA ARG A 27 -1.07 -3.34 7.60
C ARG A 27 -1.65 -4.67 8.11
N ALA A 28 -2.22 -4.68 9.31
CA ALA A 28 -2.89 -5.87 9.85
C ALA A 28 -4.10 -6.26 9.01
N ALA A 29 -4.94 -5.31 8.60
CA ALA A 29 -6.04 -5.56 7.67
C ALA A 29 -5.54 -6.10 6.32
N ALA A 30 -4.46 -5.52 5.78
CA ALA A 30 -3.85 -5.97 4.53
C ALA A 30 -3.34 -7.43 4.61
N LEU A 31 -2.81 -7.85 5.75
CA LEU A 31 -2.39 -9.23 5.99
C LEU A 31 -3.58 -10.20 6.05
N LEU A 32 -4.75 -9.75 6.50
CA LEU A 32 -5.99 -10.54 6.46
C LEU A 32 -6.56 -10.64 5.02
N ILE A 33 -6.34 -9.61 4.19
CA ILE A 33 -6.76 -9.57 2.79
C ILE A 33 -5.85 -10.43 1.90
N LEU A 34 -4.53 -10.43 2.15
CA LEU A 34 -3.53 -11.09 1.31
C LEU A 34 -3.87 -12.56 0.94
N PRO A 35 -4.32 -13.44 1.86
CA PRO A 35 -4.70 -14.81 1.52
C PRO A 35 -5.83 -14.92 0.48
N HIS A 36 -6.72 -13.92 0.38
CA HIS A 36 -7.73 -13.88 -0.67
C HIS A 36 -7.08 -13.69 -2.05
N LEU A 37 -6.14 -12.75 -2.16
CA LEU A 37 -5.38 -12.52 -3.39
C LEU A 37 -4.56 -13.76 -3.78
N GLU A 38 -3.93 -14.41 -2.80
CA GLU A 38 -3.16 -15.65 -3.01
C GLU A 38 -4.00 -16.80 -3.57
N ARG A 39 -5.28 -16.88 -3.19
CA ARG A 39 -6.22 -17.90 -3.70
C ARG A 39 -6.97 -17.47 -4.96
N GLY A 40 -6.78 -16.24 -5.43
CA GLY A 40 -7.59 -15.67 -6.51
C GLY A 40 -9.06 -15.47 -6.12
N ALA A 41 -9.34 -15.34 -4.81
CA ALA A 41 -10.69 -15.15 -4.29
C ALA A 41 -11.05 -13.66 -4.26
N ARG A 42 -12.28 -13.33 -4.67
CA ARG A 42 -12.78 -11.95 -4.60
C ARG A 42 -12.85 -11.50 -3.14
N VAL A 43 -12.43 -10.26 -2.90
CA VAL A 43 -12.62 -9.53 -1.65
C VAL A 43 -13.82 -8.64 -1.86
N ASP A 44 -14.97 -9.05 -1.36
CA ASP A 44 -16.17 -8.22 -1.37
C ASP A 44 -16.18 -7.24 -0.19
N ALA A 45 -17.22 -6.39 -0.12
CA ALA A 45 -17.35 -5.41 0.95
C ALA A 45 -17.50 -6.04 2.34
N VAL A 46 -18.02 -7.28 2.43
CA VAL A 46 -18.19 -7.99 3.71
C VAL A 46 -16.83 -8.49 4.20
N ALA A 47 -16.05 -9.12 3.32
CA ALA A 47 -14.70 -9.58 3.62
C ALA A 47 -13.78 -8.42 4.00
N LEU A 48 -13.82 -7.31 3.24
CA LEU A 48 -13.02 -6.12 3.54
C LEU A 48 -13.41 -5.52 4.90
N ARG A 49 -14.71 -5.35 5.15
CA ARG A 49 -15.21 -4.85 6.43
C ARG A 49 -14.76 -5.73 7.60
N GLY A 50 -14.86 -7.06 7.47
CA GLY A 50 -14.41 -7.99 8.50
C GLY A 50 -12.91 -7.87 8.81
N ALA A 51 -12.07 -7.69 7.77
CA ALA A 51 -10.65 -7.45 7.94
C ALA A 51 -10.36 -6.12 8.67
N MET A 52 -11.09 -5.06 8.31
CA MET A 52 -10.95 -3.75 8.97
C MET A 52 -11.42 -3.80 10.42
N GLU A 53 -12.57 -4.39 10.70
CA GLU A 53 -13.10 -4.53 12.06
C GLU A 53 -12.16 -5.34 12.97
N ALA A 54 -11.58 -6.42 12.45
CA ALA A 54 -10.60 -7.22 13.18
C ALA A 54 -9.30 -6.45 13.47
N ALA A 55 -8.85 -5.59 12.54
CA ALA A 55 -7.60 -4.86 12.67
C ALA A 55 -7.73 -3.57 13.51
N PHE A 56 -8.86 -2.86 13.39
CA PHE A 56 -9.11 -1.59 14.07
C PHE A 56 -9.90 -1.76 15.38
N GLY A 57 -10.50 -2.93 15.62
CA GLY A 57 -11.23 -3.21 16.86
C GLY A 57 -12.65 -2.65 16.93
N GLY A 58 -13.23 -2.20 15.81
CA GLY A 58 -14.61 -1.72 15.76
C GLY A 58 -15.13 -1.48 14.34
N SER A 59 -16.43 -1.24 14.21
CA SER A 59 -17.14 -1.05 12.92
C SER A 59 -16.89 0.33 12.31
N ASP A 60 -17.23 0.50 11.03
CA ASP A 60 -17.16 1.80 10.32
C ASP A 60 -18.04 2.89 10.94
N THR A 61 -19.01 2.53 11.80
CA THR A 61 -19.85 3.49 12.53
C THR A 61 -19.19 4.01 13.80
N THR A 62 -18.07 3.44 14.23
CA THR A 62 -17.35 3.88 15.44
C THR A 62 -16.40 5.05 15.18
N GLY A 63 -16.14 5.37 13.91
CA GLY A 63 -15.16 6.39 13.51
C GLY A 63 -13.69 5.93 13.63
N LEU A 64 -13.44 4.67 13.98
CA LEU A 64 -12.08 4.13 14.09
C LEU A 64 -11.38 3.96 12.73
N TRP A 65 -12.15 3.82 11.66
CA TRP A 65 -11.67 3.75 10.29
C TRP A 65 -12.77 4.19 9.32
N ASP A 66 -12.39 4.60 8.11
CA ASP A 66 -13.30 4.90 7.03
C ASP A 66 -13.00 4.05 5.78
N TRP A 67 -13.86 4.17 4.77
CA TRP A 67 -13.69 3.40 3.53
C TRP A 67 -12.43 3.80 2.74
N LYS A 68 -11.88 5.01 2.93
CA LYS A 68 -10.62 5.42 2.33
C LYS A 68 -9.46 4.64 2.94
N THR A 69 -9.41 4.51 4.26
CA THR A 69 -8.45 3.65 4.97
C THR A 69 -8.59 2.18 4.55
N ALA A 70 -9.82 1.71 4.32
CA ALA A 70 -10.05 0.34 3.81
C ALA A 70 -9.50 0.12 2.40
N TYR A 71 -9.56 1.14 1.54
CA TYR A 71 -8.93 1.09 0.22
C TYR A 71 -7.40 1.10 0.32
N GLU A 72 -6.81 1.87 1.25
CA GLU A 72 -5.35 1.81 1.51
C GLU A 72 -4.92 0.40 1.97
N ALA A 73 -5.72 -0.30 2.78
CA ALA A 73 -5.44 -1.70 3.13
C ALA A 73 -5.43 -2.64 1.91
N CYS A 74 -6.30 -2.41 0.93
CA CYS A 74 -6.30 -3.15 -0.34
C CYS A 74 -5.03 -2.89 -1.17
N GLU A 75 -4.54 -1.64 -1.19
CA GLU A 75 -3.29 -1.29 -1.86
C GLU A 75 -2.09 -1.94 -1.18
N VAL A 76 -2.02 -1.86 0.15
CA VAL A 76 -0.97 -2.50 0.95
C VAL A 76 -0.99 -4.02 0.74
N ALA A 77 -2.16 -4.65 0.68
CA ALA A 77 -2.27 -6.08 0.36
C ALA A 77 -1.72 -6.41 -1.03
N THR A 78 -1.92 -5.51 -2.00
CA THR A 78 -1.35 -5.63 -3.34
C THR A 78 0.18 -5.50 -3.34
N VAL A 79 0.74 -4.55 -2.57
CA VAL A 79 2.20 -4.42 -2.38
C VAL A 79 2.78 -5.70 -1.77
N LEU A 80 2.16 -6.22 -0.70
CA LEU A 80 2.58 -7.47 -0.05
C LEU A 80 2.53 -8.67 -1.01
N PHE A 81 1.46 -8.77 -1.81
CA PHE A 81 1.33 -9.80 -2.83
C PHE A 81 2.46 -9.72 -3.86
N LEU A 82 2.73 -8.52 -4.40
CA LEU A 82 3.79 -8.32 -5.40
C LEU A 82 5.19 -8.51 -4.83
N ARG A 83 5.43 -8.13 -3.56
CA ARG A 83 6.68 -8.44 -2.86
C ARG A 83 6.96 -9.94 -2.86
N LYS A 84 5.94 -10.74 -2.55
CA LYS A 84 6.05 -12.20 -2.41
C LYS A 84 6.08 -12.91 -3.76
N TYR A 85 5.26 -12.49 -4.72
CA TYR A 85 5.00 -13.23 -5.96
C TYR A 85 5.40 -12.51 -7.24
N GLY A 86 5.66 -11.20 -7.20
CA GLY A 86 5.85 -10.35 -8.38
C GLY A 86 6.97 -10.83 -9.29
N LYS A 87 8.16 -11.14 -8.76
CA LYS A 87 9.28 -11.69 -9.55
C LYS A 87 8.89 -12.99 -10.29
N ALA A 88 8.18 -13.90 -9.60
CA ALA A 88 7.73 -15.16 -10.20
C ALA A 88 6.62 -14.92 -11.25
N LEU A 89 5.70 -14.00 -10.98
CA LEU A 89 4.63 -13.58 -11.89
C LEU A 89 5.22 -13.03 -13.20
N PHE A 90 6.15 -12.08 -13.12
CA PHE A 90 6.78 -11.49 -14.31
C PHE A 90 7.61 -12.51 -15.08
N ARG A 91 8.37 -13.37 -14.39
CA ARG A 91 9.12 -14.45 -15.04
C ARG A 91 8.20 -15.42 -15.77
N LYS A 92 7.06 -15.80 -15.18
CA LYS A 92 6.08 -16.69 -15.81
C LYS A 92 5.36 -16.02 -16.98
N ALA A 93 5.06 -14.73 -16.89
CA ALA A 93 4.43 -13.99 -17.97
C ALA A 93 5.36 -13.83 -19.20
N GLY A 94 6.67 -13.77 -18.99
CA GLY A 94 7.68 -13.68 -20.05
C GLY A 94 7.82 -12.29 -20.68
N SER A 95 6.84 -11.39 -20.51
CA SER A 95 6.95 -9.99 -20.91
C SER A 95 6.07 -9.09 -20.03
N LYS A 96 6.36 -7.77 -20.03
CA LYS A 96 5.56 -6.77 -19.31
C LYS A 96 4.14 -6.67 -19.88
N VAL A 97 3.99 -6.74 -21.21
CA VAL A 97 2.70 -6.75 -21.89
C VAL A 97 1.85 -7.97 -21.47
N ALA A 98 2.45 -9.15 -21.41
CA ALA A 98 1.76 -10.37 -20.97
C ALA A 98 1.40 -10.35 -19.48
N ALA A 99 2.12 -9.59 -18.65
CA ALA A 99 1.83 -9.44 -17.23
C ALA A 99 0.64 -8.50 -16.94
N LEU A 100 0.37 -7.51 -17.80
CA LEU A 100 -0.74 -6.56 -17.64
C LEU A 100 -2.10 -7.23 -17.33
N PRO A 101 -2.60 -8.22 -18.12
CA PRO A 101 -3.88 -8.85 -17.81
C PRO A 101 -3.85 -9.66 -16.51
N LEU A 102 -2.69 -10.16 -16.07
CA LEU A 102 -2.56 -10.86 -14.79
C LEU A 102 -2.70 -9.89 -13.62
N LEU A 103 -2.05 -8.73 -13.71
CA LEU A 103 -2.19 -7.65 -12.72
C LEU A 103 -3.61 -7.08 -12.71
N GLY A 104 -4.24 -6.93 -13.88
CA GLY A 104 -5.64 -6.54 -14.00
C GLY A 104 -6.59 -7.51 -13.29
N LYS A 105 -6.34 -8.82 -13.41
CA LYS A 105 -7.10 -9.84 -12.66
C LYS A 105 -6.93 -9.70 -11.16
N ILE A 106 -5.70 -9.49 -10.67
CA ILE A 106 -5.43 -9.32 -9.23
C ILE A 106 -6.17 -8.10 -8.67
N VAL A 107 -6.06 -6.95 -9.33
CA VAL A 107 -6.76 -5.73 -8.91
C VAL A 107 -8.28 -5.90 -9.01
N GLY A 108 -8.76 -6.65 -10.01
CA GLY A 108 -10.18 -6.98 -10.16
C GLY A 108 -10.76 -7.87 -9.05
N LEU A 109 -9.94 -8.46 -8.19
CA LEU A 109 -10.41 -9.17 -7.00
C LEU A 109 -10.81 -8.21 -5.87
N LEU A 110 -10.31 -6.98 -5.89
CA LEU A 110 -10.52 -5.99 -4.84
C LEU A 110 -11.76 -5.13 -5.13
N PRO A 111 -12.39 -4.54 -4.10
CA PRO A 111 -13.49 -3.60 -4.30
C PRO A 111 -13.05 -2.39 -5.15
N THR A 112 -13.91 -1.97 -6.07
CA THR A 112 -13.70 -0.71 -6.80
C THR A 112 -13.92 0.47 -5.86
N HIS A 113 -13.11 1.53 -6.03
CA HIS A 113 -13.21 2.78 -5.25
C HIS A 113 -14.45 3.57 -5.69
N THR A 114 -15.63 3.05 -5.35
CA THR A 114 -16.95 3.56 -5.78
C THR A 114 -17.51 4.61 -4.84
N ARG A 115 -17.01 4.69 -3.60
CA ARG A 115 -17.35 5.76 -2.66
C ARG A 115 -16.33 6.88 -2.76
N ARG A 116 -16.64 7.90 -3.56
CA ARG A 116 -15.88 9.15 -3.59
C ARG A 116 -16.16 9.94 -2.31
N SER A 117 -15.24 9.96 -1.35
CA SER A 117 -15.31 10.91 -0.23
C SER A 117 -15.04 12.33 -0.75
N GLN A 118 -15.63 13.35 -0.12
CA GLN A 118 -15.35 14.76 -0.48
C GLN A 118 -13.87 15.12 -0.27
N GLU A 119 -13.22 14.52 0.73
CA GLU A 119 -11.80 14.72 1.00
C GLU A 119 -10.89 14.14 -0.10
N SER A 120 -11.18 12.95 -0.63
CA SER A 120 -10.42 12.38 -1.77
C SER A 120 -10.61 13.17 -3.06
N GLN A 121 -11.75 13.86 -3.24
CA GLN A 121 -11.95 14.81 -4.34
C GLN A 121 -11.19 16.11 -4.13
N ALA A 122 -11.18 16.65 -2.91
CA ALA A 122 -10.49 17.88 -2.56
C ALA A 122 -8.96 17.75 -2.64
N LEU A 123 -8.41 16.60 -2.24
CA LEU A 123 -6.96 16.33 -2.28
C LEU A 123 -6.51 15.62 -3.56
N GLN A 124 -7.44 15.33 -4.49
CA GLN A 124 -7.19 14.61 -5.75
C GLN A 124 -6.36 13.31 -5.58
N GLN A 125 -6.57 12.61 -4.46
CA GLN A 125 -5.80 11.42 -4.10
C GLN A 125 -6.37 10.19 -4.81
N PHE A 126 -6.04 10.04 -6.11
CA PHE A 126 -6.29 8.80 -6.85
C PHE A 126 -5.06 7.89 -6.76
N SER A 127 -5.29 6.65 -6.37
CA SER A 127 -4.27 5.60 -6.41
C SER A 127 -3.88 5.33 -7.85
N THR A 128 -2.59 5.10 -8.12
CA THR A 128 -2.17 4.59 -9.43
C THR A 128 -2.46 3.10 -9.49
N PRO A 129 -3.45 2.64 -10.29
CA PRO A 129 -3.72 1.22 -10.40
C PRO A 129 -2.46 0.53 -10.91
N ILE A 130 -2.09 -0.59 -10.28
CA ILE A 130 -0.87 -1.35 -10.61
C ILE A 130 -0.68 -1.61 -12.12
N PRO A 131 -1.72 -1.87 -12.94
CA PRO A 131 -1.55 -1.96 -14.39
C PRO A 131 -0.97 -0.69 -15.03
N LEU A 132 -1.41 0.51 -14.62
CA LEU A 132 -0.84 1.78 -15.09
C LEU A 132 0.56 1.99 -14.53
N GLY A 133 0.81 1.59 -13.28
CA GLY A 133 2.16 1.60 -12.72
C GLY A 133 3.13 0.72 -13.49
N LEU A 134 2.67 -0.43 -14.02
CA LEU A 134 3.49 -1.29 -14.87
C LEU A 134 3.81 -0.60 -16.21
N VAL A 135 2.85 0.13 -16.78
CA VAL A 135 3.09 0.93 -18.00
C VAL A 135 4.13 2.01 -17.73
N ALA A 136 3.98 2.78 -16.65
CA ALA A 136 4.91 3.85 -16.28
C ALA A 136 6.33 3.32 -16.02
N THR A 137 6.47 2.25 -15.22
CA THR A 137 7.78 1.61 -14.97
C THR A 137 8.41 1.01 -16.22
N THR A 138 7.60 0.51 -17.15
CA THR A 138 8.09 0.01 -18.45
C THR A 138 8.55 1.17 -19.34
N ALA A 139 7.79 2.27 -19.41
CA ALA A 139 8.16 3.45 -20.18
C ALA A 139 9.43 4.14 -19.64
N ALA A 140 9.61 4.13 -18.31
CA ALA A 140 10.83 4.61 -17.66
C ALA A 140 12.06 3.72 -17.89
N ALA A 141 11.89 2.53 -18.47
CA ALA A 141 12.97 1.59 -18.78
C ALA A 141 13.89 1.26 -17.59
N ILE A 142 13.32 1.17 -16.38
CA ILE A 142 14.07 0.98 -15.13
C ILE A 142 14.95 -0.28 -15.19
N THR A 143 16.21 -0.09 -14.79
CA THR A 143 17.26 -1.11 -14.70
C THR A 143 17.83 -1.19 -13.27
N PRO A 144 18.65 -2.21 -12.96
CA PRO A 144 19.37 -2.26 -11.68
C PRO A 144 20.39 -1.13 -11.45
N ALA A 145 20.76 -0.38 -12.48
CA ALA A 145 21.64 0.78 -12.33
C ALA A 145 20.87 2.04 -11.88
N ASP A 146 19.54 2.01 -11.93
CA ASP A 146 18.73 3.18 -11.66
C ASP A 146 18.49 3.41 -10.17
N ARG A 147 18.53 4.69 -9.81
CA ARG A 147 18.03 5.20 -8.54
C ARG A 147 16.72 5.92 -8.80
N VAL A 148 15.62 5.31 -8.35
CA VAL A 148 14.26 5.72 -8.63
C VAL A 148 13.71 6.54 -7.46
N LEU A 149 13.47 7.82 -7.69
CA LEU A 149 12.76 8.69 -6.76
C LEU A 149 11.25 8.60 -6.98
N GLU A 150 10.51 8.27 -5.92
CA GLU A 150 9.07 8.45 -5.86
C GLU A 150 8.76 9.54 -4.82
N PRO A 151 8.54 10.80 -5.25
CA PRO A 151 8.40 11.96 -4.37
C PRO A 151 7.05 12.00 -3.61
N SER A 152 6.07 11.22 -4.06
CA SER A 152 4.72 11.11 -3.48
C SER A 152 4.29 9.64 -3.48
N ALA A 153 4.94 8.84 -2.64
CA ALA A 153 4.95 7.38 -2.77
C ALA A 153 3.65 6.68 -2.38
N GLY A 154 2.74 7.37 -1.71
CA GLY A 154 1.46 6.81 -1.29
C GLY A 154 1.68 5.57 -0.43
N THR A 155 1.02 4.46 -0.81
CA THR A 155 1.19 3.15 -0.16
C THR A 155 2.30 2.29 -0.78
N GLY A 156 2.99 2.78 -1.82
CA GLY A 156 4.13 2.11 -2.45
C GLY A 156 3.80 1.22 -3.65
N LEU A 157 2.69 1.48 -4.35
CA LEU A 157 2.29 0.73 -5.55
C LEU A 157 3.27 0.90 -6.72
N LEU A 158 3.87 2.08 -6.91
CA LEU A 158 4.92 2.28 -7.92
C LEU A 158 6.27 1.80 -7.40
N ALA A 159 6.62 2.13 -6.14
CA ALA A 159 7.81 1.65 -5.46
C ALA A 159 8.03 0.14 -5.59
N ILE A 160 6.99 -0.68 -5.37
CA ILE A 160 7.13 -2.14 -5.47
C ILE A 160 7.44 -2.61 -6.90
N LEU A 161 6.90 -1.93 -7.92
CA LEU A 161 7.18 -2.27 -9.32
C LEU A 161 8.60 -1.85 -9.73
N ALA A 162 9.05 -0.68 -9.26
CA ALA A 162 10.42 -0.21 -9.47
C ALA A 162 11.46 -1.12 -8.79
N GLU A 163 11.20 -1.55 -7.55
CA GLU A 163 12.06 -2.50 -6.84
C GLU A 163 12.10 -3.87 -7.54
N ILE A 164 10.96 -4.37 -8.02
CA ILE A 164 10.91 -5.62 -8.78
C ILE A 164 11.68 -5.51 -10.11
N ALA A 165 11.69 -4.33 -10.74
CA ALA A 165 12.52 -4.06 -11.91
C ALA A 165 14.03 -3.97 -11.59
N GLY A 166 14.38 -3.90 -10.30
CA GLY A 166 15.76 -3.87 -9.81
C GLY A 166 16.26 -2.49 -9.41
N GLY A 167 15.45 -1.44 -9.58
CA GLY A 167 15.83 -0.08 -9.21
C GLY A 167 16.02 0.08 -7.71
N SER A 168 17.02 0.89 -7.32
CA SER A 168 17.19 1.32 -5.93
C SER A 168 16.22 2.46 -5.63
N LEU A 169 15.53 2.40 -4.49
CA LEU A 169 14.45 3.34 -4.20
C LEU A 169 14.91 4.54 -3.37
N VAL A 170 14.32 5.70 -3.65
CA VAL A 170 14.28 6.89 -2.79
C VAL A 170 12.82 7.26 -2.63
N LEU A 171 12.29 7.20 -1.41
CA LEU A 171 10.85 7.32 -1.16
C LEU A 171 10.55 8.53 -0.28
N ASN A 172 9.60 9.35 -0.72
CA ASN A 172 9.06 10.47 0.04
C ASN A 172 7.54 10.37 0.11
N GLU A 173 6.97 10.64 1.28
CA GLU A 173 5.52 10.71 1.46
C GLU A 173 5.18 11.67 2.60
N LEU A 174 4.32 12.64 2.32
CA LEU A 174 3.96 13.70 3.27
C LEU A 174 2.99 13.20 4.33
N ALA A 175 2.06 12.29 3.98
CA ALA A 175 1.04 11.82 4.91
C ALA A 175 1.63 10.82 5.93
N ASP A 176 1.51 11.14 7.22
CA ASP A 176 2.14 10.39 8.31
C ASP A 176 1.84 8.88 8.30
N THR A 177 0.56 8.51 8.12
CA THR A 177 0.13 7.10 8.07
C THR A 177 0.77 6.37 6.90
N ARG A 178 0.83 7.00 5.73
CA ARG A 178 1.39 6.38 4.51
C ARG A 178 2.89 6.27 4.58
N ALA A 179 3.58 7.28 5.09
CA ALA A 179 5.03 7.21 5.34
C ALA A 179 5.39 6.12 6.36
N ALA A 180 4.58 5.93 7.40
CA ALA A 180 4.75 4.82 8.35
C ALA A 180 4.48 3.45 7.69
N LEU A 181 3.46 3.33 6.84
CA LEU A 181 3.21 2.13 6.04
C LEU A 181 4.39 1.81 5.11
N LEU A 182 4.92 2.80 4.39
CA LEU A 182 6.09 2.64 3.52
C LEU A 182 7.30 2.15 4.30
N SER A 183 7.58 2.74 5.47
CA SER A 183 8.68 2.32 6.34
C SER A 183 8.53 0.85 6.78
N SER A 184 7.29 0.42 7.04
CA SER A 184 7.00 -0.98 7.37
C SER A 184 7.11 -1.92 6.18
N LEU A 185 6.75 -1.46 4.98
CA LEU A 185 6.75 -2.26 3.75
C LEU A 185 8.15 -2.38 3.15
N PHE A 186 8.97 -1.34 3.26
CA PHE A 186 10.31 -1.21 2.68
C PHE A 186 11.35 -0.91 3.78
N PRO A 187 11.56 -1.82 4.75
CA PRO A 187 12.34 -1.53 5.97
C PRO A 187 13.82 -1.22 5.74
N ALA A 188 14.34 -1.52 4.55
CA ALA A 188 15.73 -1.19 4.16
C ALA A 188 15.88 0.23 3.58
N ILE A 189 14.77 0.95 3.37
CA ILE A 189 14.74 2.26 2.72
C ILE A 189 14.26 3.30 3.73
N ALA A 190 15.04 4.35 3.94
CA ALA A 190 14.60 5.50 4.72
C ALA A 190 13.52 6.26 3.93
N VAL A 191 12.39 6.55 4.59
CA VAL A 191 11.28 7.31 3.99
C VAL A 191 11.35 8.75 4.48
N THR A 192 11.46 9.70 3.55
CA THR A 192 11.41 11.14 3.88
C THR A 192 9.97 11.66 3.85
N ARG A 193 9.72 12.85 4.41
CA ARG A 193 8.39 13.46 4.54
C ARG A 193 8.36 14.94 4.15
N PHE A 194 9.15 15.30 3.15
CA PHE A 194 9.24 16.67 2.65
C PHE A 194 8.08 17.00 1.71
N ASP A 195 7.79 18.29 1.54
CA ASP A 195 6.96 18.74 0.43
C ASP A 195 7.66 18.38 -0.89
N ALA A 196 6.98 17.59 -1.72
CA ALA A 196 7.50 17.14 -3.00
C ALA A 196 7.83 18.30 -3.97
N ALA A 197 7.20 19.47 -3.81
CA ALA A 197 7.51 20.66 -4.60
C ALA A 197 8.93 21.21 -4.33
N GLN A 198 9.49 20.89 -3.15
CA GLN A 198 10.83 21.30 -2.71
C GLN A 198 11.77 20.11 -2.56
N ILE A 199 11.46 18.96 -3.19
CA ILE A 199 12.22 17.73 -2.96
C ILE A 199 13.71 17.88 -3.30
N ASP A 200 14.03 18.65 -4.35
CA ASP A 200 15.41 18.89 -4.78
C ASP A 200 16.26 19.57 -3.70
N ASP A 201 15.67 20.49 -2.92
CA ASP A 201 16.35 21.19 -1.82
C ASP A 201 16.66 20.27 -0.62
N HIS A 202 15.98 19.13 -0.53
CA HIS A 202 16.05 18.21 0.61
C HIS A 202 16.76 16.89 0.31
N LEU A 203 17.01 16.56 -0.96
CA LEU A 203 17.76 15.36 -1.32
C LEU A 203 19.21 15.50 -0.84
N ASP A 204 19.73 14.43 -0.25
CA ASP A 204 21.17 14.31 0.01
C ASP A 204 21.92 14.50 -1.31
N ALA A 205 22.95 15.36 -1.34
CA ALA A 205 23.75 15.61 -2.53
C ALA A 205 24.40 14.33 -3.11
N ALA A 206 24.60 13.28 -2.31
CA ALA A 206 25.06 11.97 -2.77
C ALA A 206 23.94 11.13 -3.43
N THR A 207 22.68 11.53 -3.25
CA THR A 207 21.47 10.88 -3.74
C THR A 207 20.95 11.58 -4.99
N VAL A 208 21.63 11.39 -6.12
CA VAL A 208 21.14 11.86 -7.43
C VAL A 208 20.25 10.78 -8.06
N PRO A 209 18.92 10.99 -8.22
CA PRO A 209 18.05 10.05 -8.91
C PRO A 209 18.33 10.03 -10.41
N SER A 210 18.29 8.84 -11.03
CA SER A 210 18.33 8.71 -12.51
C SER A 210 16.93 8.66 -13.12
N VAL A 211 15.92 8.32 -12.31
CA VAL A 211 14.52 8.22 -12.72
C VAL A 211 13.66 8.85 -11.63
N VAL A 212 12.71 9.70 -12.04
CA VAL A 212 11.59 10.13 -11.18
C VAL A 212 10.34 9.41 -11.67
N LEU A 213 9.73 8.62 -10.80
CA LEU A 213 8.51 7.87 -11.09
C LEU A 213 7.44 8.34 -10.13
N MET A 214 6.38 8.97 -10.63
CA MET A 214 5.33 9.54 -9.78
C MET A 214 3.97 9.58 -10.45
N ASN A 215 2.93 9.62 -9.62
CA ASN A 215 1.60 10.10 -10.00
C ASN A 215 1.40 11.44 -9.31
N PRO A 216 1.72 12.56 -9.97
CA PRO A 216 1.73 13.85 -9.32
C PRO A 216 0.31 14.23 -8.87
N PRO A 217 0.15 15.00 -7.78
CA PRO A 217 -1.15 15.59 -7.46
C PRO A 217 -1.60 16.45 -8.64
N PHE A 218 -2.88 16.35 -9.03
CA PHE A 218 -3.37 17.01 -10.23
C PHE A 218 -3.51 18.55 -10.09
N SER A 219 -3.39 19.12 -8.89
CA SER A 219 -3.51 20.56 -8.60
C SER A 219 -3.20 20.83 -7.11
N ALA A 220 -1.95 21.11 -6.75
CA ALA A 220 -1.63 21.82 -5.50
C ALA A 220 -0.19 22.33 -5.54
N MET A 221 0.01 23.59 -5.96
CA MET A 221 0.97 24.39 -5.21
C MET A 221 0.34 24.55 -3.83
N VAL A 222 0.97 24.00 -2.79
CA VAL A 222 0.67 24.44 -1.43
C VAL A 222 1.08 25.91 -1.42
N HIS A 223 0.11 26.82 -1.44
CA HIS A 223 0.39 28.24 -1.29
C HIS A 223 1.06 28.44 0.07
N VAL A 224 2.32 28.89 0.05
CA VAL A 224 3.02 29.51 1.19
C VAL A 224 2.45 30.90 1.43
#